data_AF-A0A954FG46-F1
#
_entry.id   AF-A0A954FG46-F1
#
_cell.length_a   1.000
_cell.length_b   1.000
_cell.length_c   1.000
_cell.angle_alpha   90.00
_cell.angle_beta   90.00
_cell.angle_gamma   90.00
#
_symmetry.space_group_name_H-M   'P 1'
#
loop_
_entity.id
_entity.type
_entity.pdbx_description
1 polymer ?
#
loop_
_entity_poly.entity_id
_entity_poly.type
_entity_poly.pdbx_seq_one_letter_code
_entity_poly.pdbx_strand_id
1 'polypeptide(L)'
;MAREIDIQQELAGKNPARVAPQIRKNIRIQKLRVRAHLVMFLLALGIFGLYLIVDWMPFWIAACALIVIPISLLSLYFDRKVLQYQQQKLKLIEEILNQSEKF
;
A
#
# COMPACT_ATOMS: atom_id res chain seq x y z
N MET A 1 -14.25 14.58 -3.86
CA MET A 1 -15.55 14.58 -4.57
C MET A 1 -15.87 13.25 -5.26
N ALA A 2 -15.38 12.91 -6.46
CA ALA A 2 -15.80 11.66 -7.15
C ALA A 2 -15.54 10.37 -6.33
N ARG A 3 -14.37 10.27 -5.65
CA ARG A 3 -14.05 9.11 -4.79
C ARG A 3 -14.80 9.07 -3.46
N GLU A 4 -15.20 10.21 -2.91
CA GLU A 4 -15.92 10.26 -1.63
C GLU A 4 -17.35 9.77 -1.80
N ILE A 5 -17.99 10.16 -2.90
CA ILE A 5 -19.34 9.69 -3.27
C ILE A 5 -19.33 8.17 -3.48
N ASP A 6 -18.30 7.64 -4.15
CA ASP A 6 -18.11 6.21 -4.37
C ASP A 6 -17.96 5.45 -3.03
N ILE A 7 -17.15 5.97 -2.10
CA ILE A 7 -16.96 5.39 -0.77
C ILE A 7 -18.27 5.43 0.04
N GLN A 8 -19.01 6.55 0.02
CA GLN A 8 -20.27 6.68 0.73
C GLN A 8 -21.34 5.71 0.19
N GLN A 9 -21.43 5.54 -1.12
CA GLN A 9 -22.29 4.49 -1.72
C GLN A 9 -21.84 3.09 -1.34
N GLU A 10 -20.52 2.82 -1.30
CA GLU A 10 -19.98 1.50 -0.93
C GLU A 10 -20.22 1.14 0.56
N LEU A 11 -20.39 2.17 1.40
CA LEU A 11 -20.72 2.06 2.81
C LEU A 11 -22.23 2.09 3.08
N ALA A 12 -23.03 2.61 2.16
CA ALA A 12 -24.49 2.64 2.26
C ALA A 12 -25.02 1.19 2.39
N GLY A 13 -25.70 0.91 3.50
CA GLY A 13 -26.25 -0.42 3.80
C GLY A 13 -25.30 -1.40 4.53
N LYS A 14 -24.04 -1.02 4.80
CA LYS A 14 -23.14 -1.82 5.65
C LYS A 14 -23.04 -1.23 7.05
N ASN A 15 -22.96 -2.07 8.09
CA ASN A 15 -22.81 -1.59 9.46
C ASN A 15 -21.39 -1.01 9.67
N PRO A 16 -21.23 0.32 9.85
CA PRO A 16 -19.93 0.99 9.93
C PRO A 16 -19.07 0.48 11.11
N ALA A 17 -19.70 0.14 12.24
CA ALA A 17 -19.00 -0.37 13.42
C ALA A 17 -18.34 -1.74 13.17
N ARG A 18 -18.91 -2.57 12.30
CA ARG A 18 -18.35 -3.88 11.93
C ARG A 18 -17.25 -3.77 10.87
N VAL A 19 -17.34 -2.77 10.00
CA VAL A 19 -16.41 -2.57 8.87
C VAL A 19 -15.12 -1.86 9.30
N ALA A 20 -15.20 -0.94 10.28
CA ALA A 20 -14.05 -0.21 10.83
C ALA A 20 -12.85 -1.09 11.25
N PRO A 21 -13.00 -2.14 12.09
CA PRO A 21 -11.87 -2.98 12.50
C PRO A 21 -11.23 -3.73 11.32
N GLN A 22 -12.03 -4.14 10.34
CA GLN A 22 -11.55 -4.84 9.15
C GLN A 22 -10.69 -3.91 8.27
N ILE A 23 -11.12 -2.66 8.07
CA ILE A 23 -10.34 -1.65 7.34
C ILE A 23 -9.05 -1.31 8.08
N ARG A 24 -9.08 -1.16 9.42
CA ARG A 24 -7.85 -0.94 10.22
C ARG A 24 -6.84 -2.07 10.03
N LYS A 25 -7.29 -3.33 10.00
CA LYS A 25 -6.42 -4.49 9.72
C LYS A 25 -5.84 -4.42 8.30
N ASN A 26 -6.66 -4.10 7.30
CA ASN A 26 -6.21 -3.98 5.91
C ASN A 26 -5.18 -2.86 5.73
N ILE A 27 -5.36 -1.71 6.40
CA ILE A 27 -4.37 -0.62 6.42
C ILE A 27 -3.04 -1.10 7.00
N ARG A 28 -3.06 -1.85 8.11
CA ARG A 28 -1.82 -2.39 8.70
C ARG A 28 -1.10 -3.33 7.74
N ILE A 29 -1.84 -4.22 7.07
CA ILE A 29 -1.28 -5.16 6.08
C ILE A 29 -0.69 -4.40 4.89
N GLN A 30 -1.40 -3.39 4.37
CA GLN A 30 -0.88 -2.59 3.26
C GLN A 30 0.35 -1.78 3.64
N LYS A 31 0.42 -1.21 4.86
CA LYS A 31 1.66 -0.58 5.35
C LYS A 31 2.83 -1.56 5.39
N LEU A 32 2.58 -2.80 5.82
CA LEU A 32 3.61 -3.84 5.82
C LEU A 32 4.05 -4.19 4.40
N ARG A 33 3.10 -4.30 3.46
CA ARG A 33 3.37 -4.58 2.04
C ARG A 33 4.18 -3.48 1.37
N VAL A 34 3.83 -2.21 1.60
CA VAL A 34 4.61 -1.05 1.14
C VAL A 34 6.04 -1.11 1.67
N ARG A 35 6.22 -1.43 2.95
CA ARG A 35 7.56 -1.59 3.54
C ARG A 35 8.32 -2.75 2.89
N ALA A 36 7.67 -3.88 2.66
CA ALA A 36 8.28 -5.03 1.99
C ALA A 36 8.75 -4.68 0.57
N HIS A 37 7.92 -4.00 -0.23
CA HIS A 37 8.32 -3.56 -1.57
C HIS A 37 9.45 -2.52 -1.53
N LEU A 38 9.48 -1.63 -0.53
CA LEU A 38 10.58 -0.69 -0.34
C LEU A 38 11.88 -1.43 -0.04
N VAL A 39 11.85 -2.41 0.87
CA VAL A 39 13.02 -3.22 1.22
C VAL A 39 13.51 -4.01 0.00
N MET A 40 12.61 -4.64 -0.75
CA MET A 40 12.95 -5.38 -1.98
C MET A 40 13.56 -4.46 -3.04
N PHE A 41 13.02 -3.25 -3.21
CA PHE A 41 13.56 -2.25 -4.13
C PHE A 41 14.97 -1.82 -3.74
N LEU A 42 15.21 -1.51 -2.47
CA LEU A 42 16.53 -1.13 -1.95
C LEU A 42 17.54 -2.27 -2.06
N LEU A 43 17.10 -3.50 -1.81
CA LEU A 43 17.93 -4.69 -1.94
C LEU A 43 18.30 -4.95 -3.40
N ALA A 44 17.35 -4.84 -4.33
CA ALA A 44 17.62 -4.94 -5.76
C ALA A 44 18.60 -3.85 -6.25
N LEU A 45 18.44 -2.61 -5.78
CA LEU A 45 19.38 -1.52 -6.04
C LEU A 45 20.77 -1.80 -5.47
N GLY A 46 20.86 -2.31 -4.25
CA GLY A 46 22.12 -2.66 -3.60
C GLY A 46 22.85 -3.78 -4.35
N ILE A 47 22.14 -4.83 -4.77
CA ILE A 47 22.68 -5.91 -5.59
C ILE A 47 23.16 -5.35 -6.93
N PHE A 48 22.34 -4.57 -7.63
CA PHE A 48 22.74 -3.99 -8.91
C PHE A 48 23.96 -3.05 -8.76
N GLY A 49 24.01 -2.25 -7.69
CA GLY A 49 25.16 -1.40 -7.38
C GLY A 49 26.43 -2.20 -7.07
N LEU A 50 26.31 -3.30 -6.32
CA LEU A 50 27.44 -4.18 -6.00
C LEU A 50 28.01 -4.84 -7.26
N TYR A 51 27.15 -5.25 -8.20
CA TYR A 51 27.57 -5.80 -9.50
C TYR A 51 28.47 -4.83 -10.26
N LEU A 52 28.21 -3.52 -10.20
CA LEU A 52 29.01 -2.51 -10.90
C LEU A 52 30.41 -2.32 -10.28
N ILE A 53 30.62 -2.77 -9.04
CA ILE A 53 31.85 -2.55 -8.28
C ILE A 53 32.67 -3.85 -8.19
N VAL A 54 32.01 -5.02 -8.23
CA VAL A 54 32.62 -6.33 -7.95
C VAL A 54 32.35 -7.30 -9.11
N ASP A 55 33.38 -7.62 -9.87
CA ASP A 55 33.34 -8.54 -11.03
C ASP A 55 33.00 -10.00 -10.69
N TRP A 56 32.94 -10.35 -9.41
CA TRP A 56 32.64 -11.72 -8.97
C TRP A 56 31.16 -12.10 -9.15
N MET A 57 30.26 -11.12 -9.33
CA MET A 57 28.83 -11.40 -9.34
C MET A 57 28.30 -11.78 -10.75
N PRO A 58 27.60 -12.92 -10.89
CA PRO A 58 27.06 -13.35 -12.18
C PRO A 58 26.06 -12.35 -12.79
N PHE A 59 26.18 -12.13 -14.11
CA PHE A 59 25.30 -11.22 -14.86
C PHE A 59 23.80 -11.50 -14.68
N TRP A 60 23.40 -12.77 -14.58
CA TRP A 60 21.99 -13.14 -14.41
C TRP A 60 21.37 -12.58 -13.11
N ILE A 61 22.18 -12.42 -12.05
CA ILE A 61 21.73 -11.82 -10.78
C ILE A 61 21.44 -10.33 -10.98
N ALA A 62 22.31 -9.62 -11.69
CA ALA A 62 22.13 -8.21 -12.00
C ALA A 62 20.93 -7.97 -12.93
N ALA A 63 20.72 -8.83 -13.92
CA ALA A 63 19.55 -8.79 -14.81
C ALA A 63 18.24 -8.99 -14.03
N CYS A 64 18.19 -9.97 -13.11
CA CYS A 64 17.04 -10.17 -12.23
C CYS A 64 16.77 -8.94 -11.34
N ALA A 65 17.81 -8.35 -10.75
CA ALA A 65 17.67 -7.14 -9.95
C ALA A 65 17.10 -5.97 -10.78
N LEU A 66 17.57 -5.80 -12.02
CA LEU A 66 17.09 -4.76 -12.93
C LEU A 66 15.59 -4.91 -13.27
N ILE A 67 15.08 -6.14 -13.37
CA ILE A 67 13.65 -6.42 -13.61
C ILE A 67 12.81 -6.15 -12.35
N VAL A 68 13.35 -6.44 -11.16
CA VAL A 68 12.63 -6.26 -9.88
C VAL A 68 12.43 -4.78 -9.54
N ILE A 69 13.34 -3.90 -9.96
CA ILE A 69 13.29 -2.45 -9.71
C ILE A 69 11.97 -1.80 -10.22
N PRO A 70 11.62 -1.86 -11.52
CA PRO A 70 10.39 -1.24 -12.02
C PRO A 70 9.13 -1.90 -11.46
N ILE A 71 9.13 -3.22 -11.24
CA ILE A 71 8.01 -3.93 -10.63
C ILE A 71 7.76 -3.44 -9.20
N SER A 72 8.83 -3.33 -8.40
CA SER A 72 8.74 -2.86 -7.02
C SER A 72 8.28 -1.40 -6.96
N LEU A 73 8.74 -0.56 -7.90
CA LEU A 73 8.35 0.84 -7.97
C LEU A 73 6.85 1.02 -8.33
N LEU A 74 6.36 0.24 -9.29
CA LEU A 74 4.94 0.18 -9.64
C LEU A 74 4.09 -0.31 -8.46
N SER A 75 4.49 -1.41 -7.82
CA SER A 75 3.79 -1.96 -6.65
C SER A 75 3.75 -0.96 -5.49
N LEU A 76 4.84 -0.25 -5.21
CA LEU A 76 4.89 0.84 -4.22
C LEU A 76 3.89 1.95 -4.55
N TYR A 77 3.79 2.36 -5.81
CA TYR A 77 2.88 3.40 -6.24
C TYR A 77 1.42 2.99 -6.06
N PHE A 78 1.05 1.79 -6.53
CA PHE A 78 -0.31 1.27 -6.40
C PHE A 78 -0.68 1.04 -4.94
N ASP A 79 0.15 0.36 -4.17
CA ASP A 79 -0.13 0.10 -2.75
C ASP A 79 -0.26 1.39 -1.95
N ARG A 80 0.53 2.44 -2.27
CA ARG A 80 0.39 3.75 -1.63
C ARG A 80 -0.94 4.42 -1.96
N LYS A 81 -1.40 4.33 -3.21
CA LYS A 81 -2.74 4.81 -3.61
C LYS A 81 -3.85 4.04 -2.89
N VAL A 82 -3.75 2.72 -2.81
CA VAL A 82 -4.74 1.89 -2.10
C VAL A 82 -4.73 2.22 -0.61
N LEU A 83 -3.56 2.44 0.00
CA LEU A 83 -3.44 2.83 1.40
C LEU A 83 -4.18 4.14 1.69
N GLN A 84 -3.96 5.15 0.84
CA GLN A 84 -4.66 6.45 0.95
C GLN A 84 -6.18 6.28 0.84
N TYR A 85 -6.65 5.46 -0.09
CA TYR A 85 -8.08 5.16 -0.23
C TYR A 85 -8.66 4.49 1.02
N GLN A 86 -7.98 3.49 1.57
CA GLN A 86 -8.44 2.81 2.79
C GLN A 86 -8.43 3.74 4.00
N GLN A 87 -7.45 4.64 4.11
CA GLN A 87 -7.40 5.66 5.16
C GLN A 87 -8.54 6.67 5.05
N GLN A 88 -8.86 7.13 3.84
CA GLN A 88 -10.01 8.00 3.59
C GLN A 88 -11.32 7.32 3.96
N LYS A 89 -11.47 6.03 3.59
CA LYS A 89 -12.65 5.22 3.96
C LYS A 89 -12.79 5.06 5.47
N LEU A 90 -11.68 4.81 6.18
CA LEU A 90 -11.69 4.74 7.64
C LEU A 90 -12.13 6.07 8.26
N LYS A 91 -11.59 7.19 7.78
CA LYS A 91 -11.91 8.53 8.30
C LYS A 91 -13.40 8.85 8.13
N LEU A 92 -13.98 8.54 6.97
CA LEU A 92 -15.42 8.72 6.73
C LEU A 92 -16.27 7.85 7.66
N ILE A 93 -15.89 6.60 7.91
CA ILE A 93 -16.59 5.72 8.85
C ILE A 93 -16.53 6.28 10.28
N GLU A 94 -15.37 6.76 10.71
CA GLU A 94 -15.19 7.36 12.03
C GLU A 94 -15.99 8.67 12.18
N GLU A 95 -16.07 9.49 11.13
CA GLU A 95 -16.93 10.68 11.11
C GLU A 95 -18.42 10.33 11.23
N ILE A 96 -18.90 9.32 10.49
CA ILE A 96 -20.29 8.85 10.56
C ILE A 96 -20.62 8.29 11.96
N LEU A 97 -19.72 7.49 12.55
CA LEU A 97 -19.91 6.93 13.89
C LEU A 97 -19.96 8.04 14.96
N ASN A 98 -19.03 9.01 14.90
CA ASN A 98 -19.01 10.15 15.83
C ASN A 98 -20.23 11.07 15.68
N GLN A 99 -20.77 11.22 14.47
CA GLN A 99 -22.02 11.95 14.25
C GLN A 99 -23.21 11.19 14.84
N SER A 100 -23.27 9.87 14.66
CA SER A 100 -24.33 9.03 15.23
C SER A 100 -24.30 8.94 16.76
N GLU A 101 -23.15 9.15 17.40
CA GLU A 101 -23.03 9.12 18.88
C GLU A 101 -23.40 10.47 19.53
N LYS A 102 -23.49 11.54 18.73
CA LYS A 102 -23.93 12.87 19.16
C LYS A 102 -25.45 13.10 19.08
N PHE A 103 -26.19 12.16 18.50
CA PHE A 103 -27.66 12.15 18.41
C PHE A 103 -28.23 11.00 19.23
#